data_AF-A0A8E2F9D4-F1
#
_entry.id   AF-A0A8E2F9D4-F1
#
_cell.length_a   1.000
_cell.length_b   1.000
_cell.length_c   1.000
_cell.angle_alpha   90.00
_cell.angle_beta   90.00
_cell.angle_gamma   90.00
#
_symmetry.space_group_name_H-M   'P 1'
#
loop_
_entity.id
_entity.type
_entity.pdbx_description
1 polymer ?
#
loop_
_entity_poly.entity_id
_entity_poly.type
_entity_poly.pdbx_seq_one_letter_code
_entity_poly.pdbx_strand_id
1 'polypeptide(L)'
;CWEAIGPARELFEKLGPEIKNYLESYADPVSLDVIWSIYMIGRSEEASAPKVIFSCSDVTARKKVRKVVEESAILLGYPGIGLEDSPVPPDLLNPKPL
;
A
#
# COMPACT_ATOMS: atom_id res chain seq x y z
N CYS A 1 -12.63 4.49 -2.64
CA CYS A 1 -11.22 4.89 -2.83
C CYS A 1 -11.12 5.67 -4.13
N TRP A 2 -10.12 6.54 -4.25
CA TRP A 2 -9.84 7.29 -5.46
C TRP A 2 -8.57 6.74 -6.11
N GLU A 3 -8.47 6.90 -7.42
CA GLU A 3 -7.30 6.43 -8.16
C GLU A 3 -6.11 7.33 -7.85
N ALA A 4 -4.97 6.72 -7.55
CA ALA A 4 -3.72 7.44 -7.40
C ALA A 4 -3.15 7.73 -8.78
N ILE A 5 -3.29 8.98 -9.23
CA ILE A 5 -2.71 9.51 -10.45
C ILE A 5 -1.72 10.65 -10.13
N GLY A 6 -0.93 11.07 -11.12
CA GLY A 6 -0.01 12.20 -11.00
C GLY A 6 1.02 12.01 -9.87
N PRO A 7 1.27 13.02 -9.01
CA PRO A 7 2.34 12.97 -8.02
C PRO A 7 2.28 11.77 -7.06
N ALA A 8 1.08 11.33 -6.68
CA ALA A 8 0.92 10.16 -5.81
C ALA A 8 1.40 8.89 -6.50
N ARG A 9 1.13 8.73 -7.80
CA ARG A 9 1.58 7.57 -8.56
C ARG A 9 3.07 7.60 -8.81
N GLU A 10 3.62 8.76 -9.18
CA GLU A 10 5.06 8.96 -9.39
C GLU A 10 5.88 8.66 -8.13
N LEU A 11 5.36 9.03 -6.95
CA LEU A 11 5.99 8.66 -5.68
C LEU A 11 5.98 7.14 -5.47
N PHE A 12 4.87 6.47 -5.79
CA PHE A 12 4.78 5.02 -5.66
C PHE A 12 5.68 4.26 -6.63
N GLU A 13 5.96 4.80 -7.82
CA GLU A 13 6.92 4.21 -8.75
C GLU A 13 8.35 4.16 -8.18
N LYS A 14 8.67 5.04 -7.23
CA LYS A 14 9.94 5.03 -6.47
C LYS A 14 9.86 4.18 -5.20
N LEU A 15 8.79 4.36 -4.42
CA LEU A 15 8.57 3.67 -3.15
C LEU A 15 8.29 2.16 -3.34
N GLY A 16 7.55 1.79 -4.37
CA GLY A 16 7.13 0.41 -4.64
C GLY A 16 8.32 -0.57 -4.76
N PRO A 17 9.34 -0.26 -5.58
CA PRO A 17 10.58 -1.03 -5.63
C PRO A 17 11.33 -1.12 -4.30
N GLU A 18 11.38 -0.05 -3.50
CA GLU A 18 12.03 -0.08 -2.19
C GLU A 18 11.32 -1.02 -1.22
N ILE A 19 9.98 -0.94 -1.15
CA ILE A 19 9.17 -1.88 -0.36
C ILE A 19 9.39 -3.32 -0.83
N LYS A 20 9.36 -3.55 -2.15
CA LYS A 20 9.58 -4.88 -2.73
C LYS A 20 10.93 -5.45 -2.33
N ASN A 21 12.00 -4.70 -2.56
CA ASN A 21 13.37 -5.15 -2.27
C ASN A 21 13.56 -5.44 -0.78
N TYR A 22 12.96 -4.63 0.09
CA TYR A 22 13.02 -4.84 1.53
C TYR A 22 12.28 -6.12 1.94
N LEU A 23 11.06 -6.32 1.42
CA LEU A 23 10.30 -7.53 1.72
C LEU A 23 10.99 -8.79 1.19
N GLU A 24 11.56 -8.77 -0.02
CA GLU A 24 12.32 -9.91 -0.56
C GLU A 24 13.58 -10.24 0.25
N SER A 25 14.17 -9.24 0.93
CA SER A 25 15.39 -9.44 1.72
C SER A 25 15.13 -9.92 3.16
N TYR A 26 13.93 -9.66 3.70
CA TYR A 26 13.65 -9.84 5.15
C TYR A 26 12.36 -10.59 5.47
N ALA A 27 11.48 -10.85 4.51
CA ALA A 27 10.16 -11.42 4.79
C ALA A 27 10.12 -12.95 4.69
N ASP A 28 9.39 -13.58 5.61
CA ASP A 28 9.06 -15.02 5.54
C ASP A 28 8.28 -15.35 4.26
N PRO A 29 8.33 -16.60 3.76
CA PRO A 29 7.57 -17.03 2.57
C PRO A 29 6.07 -16.75 2.61
N VAL A 30 5.47 -16.75 3.81
CA VAL A 30 4.03 -16.43 4.03
C VAL A 30 3.67 -14.99 3.62
N SER A 31 4.68 -14.11 3.53
CA SER A 31 4.54 -12.71 3.15
C SER A 31 4.38 -12.52 1.64
N LEU A 32 4.65 -13.56 0.84
CA LEU A 32 4.67 -13.49 -0.64
C LEU A 32 3.26 -13.43 -1.27
N ASP A 33 2.23 -13.84 -0.54
CA ASP A 33 0.84 -13.80 -1.02
C ASP A 33 0.14 -12.45 -0.76
N VAL A 34 0.86 -11.49 -0.16
CA VAL A 34 0.35 -10.14 0.05
C VAL A 34 0.61 -9.31 -1.19
N ILE A 35 -0.44 -8.79 -1.81
CA ILE A 35 -0.34 -7.81 -2.89
C ILE A 35 -0.42 -6.40 -2.32
N TRP A 36 0.22 -5.42 -2.94
CA TRP A 36 0.12 -4.03 -2.49
C TRP A 36 0.17 -3.03 -3.64
N SER A 37 -0.52 -1.92 -3.45
CA SER A 37 -0.51 -0.78 -4.36
C SER A 37 -0.83 0.51 -3.59
N ILE A 38 -0.67 1.64 -4.24
CA ILE A 38 -1.05 2.95 -3.69
C ILE A 38 -2.46 3.34 -4.12
N TYR A 39 -3.20 3.92 -3.18
CA TYR A 39 -4.55 4.40 -3.37
C TYR A 39 -4.74 5.75 -2.70
N MET A 40 -5.64 6.56 -3.23
CA MET A 40 -6.05 7.80 -2.58
C MET A 40 -7.26 7.52 -1.68
N ILE A 41 -7.11 7.68 -0.37
CA ILE A 41 -8.12 7.32 0.62
C ILE A 41 -8.63 8.57 1.34
N GLY A 42 -9.92 8.84 1.25
CA GLY A 42 -10.59 9.98 1.88
C GLY A 42 -12.08 10.01 1.57
N ARG A 43 -12.81 10.93 2.22
CA ARG A 43 -14.27 11.10 2.03
C ARG A 43 -14.62 11.75 0.69
N SER A 44 -13.72 12.58 0.16
CA SER A 44 -13.79 13.18 -1.18
C SER A 44 -12.41 13.08 -1.86
N GLU A 45 -12.35 13.43 -3.14
CA GLU A 45 -11.09 13.45 -3.90
C GLU A 45 -10.10 14.46 -3.30
N GLU A 46 -10.57 15.66 -2.94
CA GLU A 46 -9.77 16.76 -2.38
C GLU A 46 -9.30 16.47 -0.95
N ALA A 47 -10.09 15.71 -0.19
CA ALA A 47 -9.78 15.30 1.17
C ALA A 47 -9.09 13.92 1.25
N SER A 48 -8.64 13.39 0.12
CA SER A 48 -7.94 12.10 0.06
C SER A 48 -6.44 12.25 0.26
N ALA A 49 -5.84 11.24 0.88
CA ALA A 49 -4.40 11.15 1.08
C ALA A 49 -3.86 9.84 0.47
N PRO A 50 -2.62 9.83 -0.04
CA PRO A 50 -2.01 8.64 -0.59
C PRO A 50 -1.72 7.63 0.51
N LYS A 51 -2.17 6.38 0.29
CA LYS A 51 -1.90 5.26 1.18
C LYS A 51 -1.47 4.03 0.41
N VAL A 52 -0.39 3.39 0.82
CA VAL A 52 -0.05 2.04 0.36
C VAL A 52 -0.90 1.05 1.14
N ILE A 53 -1.67 0.23 0.42
CA ILE A 53 -2.58 -0.75 1.01
C ILE A 53 -2.04 -2.14 0.73
N PHE A 54 -1.80 -2.89 1.81
CA PHE A 54 -1.44 -4.31 1.75
C PHE A 54 -2.70 -5.17 1.79
N SER A 55 -2.88 -5.99 0.76
CA SER A 55 -4.07 -6.80 0.55
C SER A 55 -3.77 -8.29 0.54
N CYS A 56 -4.49 -9.03 1.39
CA CYS A 56 -4.45 -10.48 1.51
C CYS A 56 -5.65 -10.93 2.34
N SER A 57 -6.23 -12.10 2.07
CA SER A 57 -7.33 -12.64 2.88
C SER A 57 -6.91 -12.92 4.34
N ASP A 58 -5.67 -13.35 4.55
CA ASP A 58 -5.09 -13.58 5.88
C ASP A 58 -4.75 -12.24 6.57
N VAL A 59 -5.42 -12.00 7.71
CA VAL A 59 -5.25 -10.78 8.53
C VAL A 59 -3.89 -10.71 9.20
N THR A 60 -3.34 -11.85 9.58
CA THR A 60 -2.04 -11.93 10.24
C THR A 60 -0.95 -11.60 9.23
N ALA A 61 -1.04 -12.17 8.01
CA ALA A 61 -0.07 -11.93 6.94
C ALA A 61 -0.01 -10.45 6.53
N ARG A 62 -1.15 -9.84 6.14
CA ARG A 62 -1.14 -8.42 5.68
C ARG A 62 -0.72 -7.43 6.76
N LYS A 63 -1.10 -7.68 8.03
CA LYS A 63 -0.66 -6.84 9.15
C LYS A 63 0.83 -7.01 9.46
N LYS A 64 1.35 -8.23 9.37
CA LYS A 64 2.78 -8.50 9.54
C LYS A 64 3.59 -7.77 8.48
N VAL A 65 3.22 -7.90 7.19
CA VAL A 65 3.89 -7.19 6.09
C VAL A 65 3.83 -5.68 6.27
N ARG A 66 2.64 -5.13 6.57
CA ARG A 66 2.48 -3.69 6.85
C ARG A 66 3.41 -3.22 7.97
N LYS A 67 3.46 -3.97 9.07
CA LYS A 67 4.30 -3.65 10.23
C LYS A 67 5.79 -3.74 9.90
N VAL A 68 6.23 -4.73 9.14
CA VAL A 68 7.62 -4.86 8.67
C VAL A 68 8.05 -3.65 7.85
N VAL A 69 7.18 -3.15 6.97
CA VAL A 69 7.44 -1.93 6.19
C VAL A 69 7.39 -0.68 7.07
N GLU A 70 6.47 -0.61 8.02
CA GLU A 70 6.39 0.49 8.99
C GLU A 70 7.67 0.61 9.83
N GLU A 71 8.22 -0.52 10.29
CA GLU A 71 9.43 -0.59 11.10
C GLU A 71 10.73 -0.41 10.29
N SER A 72 10.69 -0.57 8.96
CA SER A 72 11.85 -0.39 8.07
C SER A 72 12.34 1.05 7.94
N ALA A 73 11.53 2.02 8.37
CA ALA A 73 11.74 3.44 8.19
C ALA A 73 11.82 3.94 6.72
N ILE A 74 11.49 3.11 5.71
CA ILE A 74 11.44 3.50 4.29
C ILE A 74 10.57 4.75 4.08
N LEU A 75 9.45 4.86 4.80
CA LEU A 75 8.51 5.98 4.68
C LEU A 75 9.07 7.33 5.14
N LEU A 76 10.20 7.38 5.86
CA LEU A 76 10.85 8.65 6.20
C LEU A 76 11.27 9.43 4.94
N GLY A 77 11.56 8.73 3.84
CA GLY A 77 11.85 9.34 2.54
C GLY A 77 10.61 9.80 1.76
N TYR A 78 9.40 9.47 2.25
CA TYR A 78 8.13 9.66 1.54
C TYR A 78 7.07 10.32 2.43
N PRO A 79 7.30 11.56 2.90
CA PRO A 79 6.37 12.24 3.78
C PRO A 79 5.00 12.40 3.11
N GLY A 80 3.93 12.16 3.88
CA GLY A 80 2.55 12.25 3.41
C GLY A 80 1.96 10.94 2.87
N ILE A 81 2.76 9.89 2.67
CA ILE A 81 2.26 8.54 2.36
C ILE A 81 1.96 7.78 3.64
N GLY A 82 0.73 7.28 3.77
CA GLY A 82 0.31 6.39 4.85
C GLY A 82 0.39 4.91 4.47
N LEU A 83 0.30 4.02 5.47
CA LEU A 83 0.11 2.59 5.28
C LEU A 83 -1.24 2.14 5.84
N GLU A 84 -1.89 1.20 5.15
CA GLU A 84 -3.11 0.53 5.62
C GLU A 84 -3.11 -0.94 5.15
N ASP A 85 -4.05 -1.73 5.66
CA ASP A 85 -4.28 -3.09 5.21
C ASP A 85 -5.76 -3.36 4.94
N SER A 86 -6.03 -4.28 4.01
CA SER A 86 -7.40 -4.64 3.59
C SER A 86 -7.47 -6.13 3.21
N PRO A 87 -8.60 -6.84 3.39
CA PRO A 87 -8.73 -8.22 2.93
C PRO A 87 -8.61 -8.37 1.41
N VAL A 88 -8.96 -7.33 0.65
CA VAL A 88 -8.90 -7.29 -0.82
C VAL A 88 -8.47 -5.89 -1.30
N PRO A 89 -7.93 -5.76 -2.53
CA PRO A 89 -7.63 -4.46 -3.12
C PRO A 89 -8.85 -3.52 -3.13
N PRO A 90 -8.69 -2.26 -2.70
CA PRO A 90 -9.79 -1.29 -2.64
C PRO A 90 -10.57 -1.08 -3.94
N ASP A 91 -9.91 -1.20 -5.09
CA ASP A 91 -10.50 -1.10 -6.42
C ASP A 91 -11.48 -2.24 -6.74
N LEU A 92 -11.32 -3.41 -6.09
CA LEU A 92 -12.27 -4.51 -6.20
C LEU A 92 -13.52 -4.33 -5.31
N LEU A 93 -13.42 -3.51 -4.25
CA LEU A 93 -14.54 -3.24 -3.34
C LEU A 93 -15.49 -2.17 -3.90
N ASN A 94 -14.95 -1.23 -4.68
CA ASN A 94 -15.71 -0.17 -5.31
C ASN A 94 -15.30 -0.08 -6.79
N PRO A 95 -15.76 -1.03 -7.63
CA PRO A 95 -15.45 -0.97 -9.05
C PRO A 95 -15.98 0.35 -9.62
N LYS A 96 -15.11 1.12 -10.28
CA LYS A 96 -15.55 2.29 -11.02
C LYS A 96 -16.50 1.82 -12.15
N PRO A 97 -17.61 2.53 -12.43
CA PRO A 97 -18.38 2.25 -13.64
C PRO A 97 -17.49 2.43 -14.87
N LEU A 98 -17.63 1.50 -15.82
CA LEU A 98 -16.92 1.46 -17.11
C LEU A 98 -17.09 2.75 -17.92
#